data_AF-A0AAD6SDT4-F1
#
_entry.id   AF-A0AAD6SDT4-F1
#
_cell.length_a   1.000
_cell.length_b   1.000
_cell.length_c   1.000
_cell.angle_alpha   90.00
_cell.angle_beta   90.00
_cell.angle_gamma   90.00
#
_symmetry.space_group_name_H-M   'P 1'
#
loop_
_entity.id
_entity.type
_entity.pdbx_description
1 polymer ?
#
loop_
_entity_poly.entity_id
_entity_poly.type
_entity_poly.pdbx_seq_one_letter_code
_entity_poly.pdbx_strand_id
1 'polypeptide(L)'
;AIPPKVQEALKHYRYVPYIALSVAARLKAASDDDNLVLSAAGTFTVKGLDRGGEKAITMVEWYAAASAVESRIRFHHGDLRGDAFAGHHRVVLDIAWTHSWEVAMEYDTTFRQPGPRSTVLRLSLPPGCVAATFDISAAYRLTPLQPDQQHALCVFWDGLVYVDRA
;
A
#
# COMPACT_ATOMS: atom_id res chain seq x y z
N ALA A 1 -14.80 -16.58 -5.19
CA ALA A 1 -15.15 -15.38 -4.41
C ALA A 1 -13.93 -14.93 -3.59
N ILE A 2 -13.88 -13.67 -3.12
CA ILE A 2 -12.84 -13.20 -2.19
C ILE A 2 -13.20 -13.69 -0.78
N PRO A 3 -12.26 -14.23 0.01
CA PRO A 3 -12.55 -14.71 1.35
C PRO A 3 -13.09 -13.60 2.27
N PRO A 4 -14.11 -13.87 3.13
CA PRO A 4 -14.70 -12.84 4.00
C PRO A 4 -13.68 -12.13 4.90
N LYS A 5 -12.70 -12.86 5.45
CA LYS A 5 -11.61 -12.29 6.23
C LYS A 5 -10.77 -11.28 5.45
N VAL A 6 -10.50 -11.56 4.18
CA VAL A 6 -9.77 -10.65 3.30
C VAL A 6 -10.61 -9.41 3.00
N GLN A 7 -11.91 -9.59 2.80
CA GLN A 7 -12.82 -8.49 2.57
C GLN A 7 -12.90 -7.52 3.77
N GLU A 8 -13.02 -8.05 4.99
CA GLU A 8 -12.99 -7.25 6.22
C GLU A 8 -11.64 -6.55 6.42
N ALA A 9 -10.53 -7.22 6.08
CA ALA A 9 -9.21 -6.59 6.12
C ALA A 9 -9.10 -5.40 5.15
N LEU A 10 -9.56 -5.55 3.91
CA LEU A 10 -9.58 -4.47 2.91
C LEU A 10 -10.49 -3.31 3.32
N LYS A 11 -11.66 -3.62 3.90
CA LYS A 11 -12.60 -2.63 4.43
C LYS A 11 -11.97 -1.77 5.53
N HIS A 12 -11.07 -2.33 6.33
CA HIS A 12 -10.44 -1.63 7.45
C HIS A 12 -8.99 -1.21 7.18
N TYR A 13 -8.54 -1.19 5.91
CA TYR A 13 -7.15 -0.88 5.54
C TYR A 13 -6.10 -1.70 6.29
N ARG A 14 -6.44 -2.93 6.67
CA ARG A 14 -5.50 -3.85 7.31
C ARG A 14 -4.62 -4.49 6.25
N TYR A 15 -3.43 -4.91 6.67
CA TYR A 15 -2.51 -5.64 5.80
C TYR A 15 -3.19 -6.89 5.22
N VAL A 16 -3.14 -7.03 3.90
CA VAL A 16 -3.61 -8.22 3.19
C VAL A 16 -2.44 -8.82 2.43
N PRO A 17 -1.99 -10.04 2.77
CA PRO A 17 -1.01 -10.74 1.97
C PRO A 17 -1.67 -11.21 0.67
N TYR A 18 -1.06 -10.91 -0.48
CA TYR A 18 -1.69 -11.19 -1.79
C TYR A 18 -1.78 -12.70 -2.07
N ILE A 19 -0.94 -13.51 -1.42
CA ILE A 19 -1.05 -14.97 -1.47
C ILE A 19 -2.38 -15.47 -0.86
N ALA A 20 -3.00 -14.74 0.07
CA ALA A 20 -4.32 -15.06 0.61
C ALA A 20 -5.46 -14.82 -0.40
N LEU A 21 -5.16 -14.18 -1.54
CA LEU A 21 -6.05 -14.01 -2.68
C LEU A 21 -5.77 -15.00 -3.80
N SER A 22 -4.79 -15.91 -3.65
CA SER A 22 -4.53 -17.00 -4.61
C SER A 22 -5.74 -17.93 -4.74
N VAL A 23 -5.79 -18.68 -5.85
CA VAL A 23 -6.84 -19.69 -6.08
C VAL A 23 -6.86 -20.72 -4.96
N ALA A 24 -5.68 -21.21 -4.55
CA ALA A 24 -5.56 -22.17 -3.45
C ALA A 24 -6.08 -21.61 -2.12
N ALA A 25 -5.74 -20.36 -1.78
CA ALA A 25 -6.22 -19.72 -0.56
C ALA A 25 -7.74 -19.49 -0.59
N ARG A 26 -8.31 -19.15 -1.75
CA ARG A 26 -9.77 -19.01 -1.93
C ARG A 26 -10.50 -20.34 -1.76
N LEU A 27 -9.95 -21.43 -2.30
CA LEU A 27 -10.51 -22.77 -2.16
C LEU A 27 -10.45 -23.24 -0.70
N LYS A 28 -9.32 -23.03 -0.03
CA LYS A 28 -9.16 -23.36 1.39
C LYS A 28 -10.12 -22.56 2.27
N ALA A 29 -10.25 -21.26 2.03
CA ALA A 29 -11.18 -20.43 2.81
C ALA A 29 -12.66 -20.80 2.60
N ALA A 30 -13.00 -21.53 1.53
CA ALA A 30 -14.33 -22.05 1.33
C ALA A 30 -14.58 -23.36 2.10
N SER A 31 -13.53 -24.03 2.61
CA SER A 31 -13.63 -25.31 3.33
C SER A 31 -13.28 -25.23 4.82
N ASP A 32 -12.75 -24.11 5.32
CA ASP A 32 -12.11 -24.02 6.63
C ASP A 32 -13.01 -23.25 7.64
N ASP A 33 -13.38 -23.92 8.74
CA ASP A 33 -14.26 -23.42 9.82
C ASP A 33 -13.45 -22.89 11.05
N ASP A 34 -12.16 -23.22 11.14
CA ASP A 34 -11.35 -22.99 12.35
C ASP A 34 -10.67 -21.61 12.39
N ASN A 35 -11.44 -20.62 12.80
CA ASN A 35 -11.02 -19.22 12.85
C ASN A 35 -10.39 -18.76 14.17
N LEU A 36 -10.38 -19.60 15.19
CA LEU A 36 -9.98 -19.24 16.56
C LEU A 36 -8.67 -19.93 16.96
N VAL A 37 -7.70 -19.14 17.42
CA VAL A 37 -6.43 -19.60 17.97
C VAL A 37 -6.37 -19.18 19.44
N LEU A 38 -6.03 -20.13 20.32
CA LEU A 38 -5.77 -19.83 21.73
C LEU A 38 -4.43 -19.10 21.83
N SER A 39 -4.46 -17.86 22.31
CA SER A 39 -3.28 -17.06 22.62
C SER A 39 -2.52 -17.64 23.80
N ALA A 40 -1.22 -17.36 23.89
CA ALA A 40 -0.41 -17.66 25.08
C ALA A 40 -0.94 -16.99 26.37
N ALA A 41 -1.75 -15.93 26.24
CA ALA A 41 -2.46 -15.28 27.35
C ALA A 41 -3.78 -15.98 27.73
N GLY A 42 -4.11 -17.14 27.14
CA GLY A 42 -5.34 -17.88 27.39
C GLY A 42 -6.59 -17.29 26.73
N THR A 43 -6.45 -16.27 25.88
CA THR A 43 -7.57 -15.64 25.16
C THR A 43 -7.73 -16.24 23.75
N PHE A 44 -8.96 -16.43 23.28
CA PHE A 44 -9.19 -16.76 21.87
C PHE A 44 -8.99 -15.54 20.99
N THR A 45 -8.13 -15.65 19.99
CA THR A 45 -7.88 -14.62 18.98
C THR A 45 -8.23 -15.15 17.60
N VAL A 46 -8.76 -14.28 16.74
CA VAL A 46 -9.02 -14.66 15.35
C VAL A 46 -7.68 -14.86 14.65
N LYS A 47 -7.47 -16.03 14.05
CA LYS A 47 -6.26 -16.30 13.25
C LYS A 47 -6.15 -15.25 12.15
N GLY A 48 -5.07 -14.47 12.19
CA GLY A 48 -4.74 -13.48 11.16
C GLY A 48 -4.53 -14.12 9.80
N LEU A 49 -4.47 -13.30 8.75
CA LEU A 49 -4.17 -13.79 7.40
C LEU A 49 -2.74 -14.35 7.37
N ASP A 50 -2.60 -15.57 6.84
CA ASP A 50 -1.29 -16.21 6.71
C ASP A 50 -0.41 -15.45 5.72
N ARG A 51 0.80 -15.12 6.17
CA ARG A 51 1.82 -14.40 5.38
C ARG A 51 2.90 -15.35 4.86
N GLY A 52 2.84 -16.64 5.21
CA GLY A 52 3.76 -17.66 4.75
C GLY A 52 3.83 -17.71 3.23
N GLY A 53 5.04 -17.68 2.67
CA GLY A 53 5.25 -17.76 1.23
C GLY A 53 4.79 -16.54 0.43
N GLU A 54 4.52 -15.38 1.07
CA GLU A 54 4.04 -14.19 0.35
C GLU A 54 5.02 -13.73 -0.74
N LYS A 55 6.34 -13.87 -0.53
CA LYS A 55 7.36 -13.57 -1.54
C LYS A 55 7.46 -14.62 -2.65
N ALA A 56 6.87 -15.80 -2.48
CA ALA A 56 6.87 -16.88 -3.46
C ALA A 56 5.68 -16.81 -4.43
N ILE A 57 4.79 -15.81 -4.28
CA ILE A 57 3.70 -15.57 -5.22
C ILE A 57 4.28 -15.29 -6.61
N THR A 58 3.72 -15.91 -7.64
CA THR A 58 4.15 -15.64 -9.02
C THR A 58 3.60 -14.29 -9.50
N MET A 59 4.24 -13.68 -10.50
CA MET A 59 3.77 -12.41 -11.08
C MET A 59 2.32 -12.48 -11.57
N VAL A 60 1.91 -13.62 -12.17
CA VAL A 60 0.54 -13.83 -12.67
C VAL A 60 -0.46 -13.88 -11.52
N GLU A 61 -0.15 -14.65 -10.46
CA GLU A 61 -1.01 -14.72 -9.28
C GLU A 61 -1.09 -13.39 -8.55
N TRP A 62 0.03 -12.67 -8.46
CA TRP A 62 0.09 -11.35 -7.86
C TRP A 62 -0.75 -10.35 -8.63
N TYR A 63 -0.67 -10.32 -9.97
CA TYR A 63 -1.49 -9.43 -10.78
C TYR A 63 -2.99 -9.71 -10.61
N ALA A 64 -3.38 -10.98 -10.61
CA ALA A 64 -4.76 -11.37 -10.36
C ALA A 64 -5.25 -10.98 -8.94
N ALA A 65 -4.38 -11.07 -7.94
CA ALA A 65 -4.66 -10.60 -6.59
C ALA A 65 -4.76 -9.07 -6.53
N ALA A 66 -3.85 -8.35 -7.18
CA ALA A 66 -3.79 -6.90 -7.26
C ALA A 66 -5.08 -6.32 -7.86
N SER A 67 -5.53 -6.84 -9.01
CA SER A 67 -6.79 -6.41 -9.62
C SER A 67 -8.01 -6.69 -8.73
N ALA A 68 -7.99 -7.80 -7.98
CA ALA A 68 -9.05 -8.12 -7.03
C ALA A 68 -9.06 -7.16 -5.83
N VAL A 69 -7.89 -6.75 -5.34
CA VAL A 69 -7.74 -5.72 -4.30
C VAL A 69 -8.24 -4.38 -4.80
N GLU A 70 -7.79 -3.90 -5.96
CA GLU A 70 -8.23 -2.63 -6.54
C GLU A 70 -9.75 -2.57 -6.66
N SER A 71 -10.36 -3.62 -7.23
CA SER A 71 -11.82 -3.70 -7.38
C SER A 71 -12.55 -3.59 -6.04
N ARG A 72 -12.00 -4.18 -4.96
CA ARG A 72 -12.60 -4.11 -3.62
C ARG A 72 -12.32 -2.81 -2.91
N ILE A 73 -11.16 -2.22 -3.11
CA ILE A 73 -10.85 -0.89 -2.59
C ILE A 73 -11.77 0.14 -3.24
N ARG A 74 -11.99 0.08 -4.56
CA ARG A 74 -13.00 0.93 -5.23
C ARG A 74 -14.38 0.75 -4.64
N PHE A 75 -14.80 -0.50 -4.45
CA PHE A 75 -16.12 -0.81 -3.89
C PHE A 75 -16.32 -0.26 -2.47
N HIS A 76 -15.31 -0.35 -1.59
CA HIS A 76 -15.43 0.07 -0.19
C HIS A 76 -15.05 1.53 0.07
N HIS A 77 -14.15 2.09 -0.73
CA HIS A 77 -13.46 3.35 -0.43
C HIS A 77 -13.47 4.37 -1.57
N GLY A 78 -14.12 4.04 -2.69
CA GLY A 78 -14.25 4.92 -3.85
C GLY A 78 -13.04 4.91 -4.79
N ASP A 79 -13.22 5.55 -5.94
CA ASP A 79 -12.28 5.47 -7.06
C ASP A 79 -10.91 6.08 -6.76
N LEU A 80 -10.86 7.20 -6.02
CA LEU A 80 -9.59 7.85 -5.67
C LEU A 80 -8.64 6.91 -4.92
N ARG A 81 -9.18 6.06 -4.04
CA ARG A 81 -8.39 5.05 -3.32
C ARG A 81 -8.05 3.87 -4.23
N GLY A 82 -8.95 3.47 -5.11
CA GLY A 82 -8.67 2.48 -6.15
C GLY A 82 -7.53 2.88 -7.06
N ASP A 83 -7.53 4.13 -7.53
CA ASP A 83 -6.50 4.70 -8.41
C ASP A 83 -5.14 4.76 -7.72
N ALA A 84 -5.10 5.09 -6.42
CA ALA A 84 -3.87 5.06 -5.63
C ALA A 84 -3.27 3.63 -5.55
N PHE A 85 -4.10 2.61 -5.35
CA PHE A 85 -3.66 1.21 -5.38
C PHE A 85 -3.18 0.79 -6.77
N ALA A 86 -3.90 1.16 -7.83
CA ALA A 86 -3.49 0.89 -9.21
C ALA A 86 -2.15 1.56 -9.55
N GLY A 87 -1.94 2.80 -9.08
CA GLY A 87 -0.66 3.50 -9.21
C GLY A 87 0.48 2.76 -8.51
N HIS A 88 0.28 2.30 -7.28
CA HIS A 88 1.25 1.44 -6.57
C HIS A 88 1.54 0.16 -7.36
N HIS A 89 0.52 -0.54 -7.82
CA HIS A 89 0.70 -1.79 -8.56
C HIS A 89 1.47 -1.61 -9.87
N ARG A 90 1.28 -0.48 -10.56
CA ARG A 90 2.05 -0.15 -11.74
C ARG A 90 3.55 -0.01 -11.43
N VAL A 91 3.91 0.65 -10.32
CA VAL A 91 5.31 0.75 -9.87
C VAL A 91 5.90 -0.64 -9.61
N VAL A 92 5.14 -1.55 -8.98
CA VAL A 92 5.60 -2.93 -8.75
C VAL A 92 5.88 -3.65 -10.08
N LEU A 93 5.01 -3.50 -11.07
CA LEU A 93 5.21 -4.10 -12.40
C LEU A 93 6.41 -3.47 -13.13
N ASP A 94 6.59 -2.16 -13.05
CA ASP A 94 7.73 -1.46 -13.64
C ASP A 94 9.05 -1.93 -13.00
N ILE A 95 9.09 -2.13 -11.68
CA ILE A 95 10.25 -2.70 -10.98
C ILE A 95 10.50 -4.14 -11.43
N ALA A 96 9.45 -4.94 -11.55
CA ALA A 96 9.56 -6.33 -12.00
C ALA A 96 10.17 -6.43 -13.41
N TRP A 97 9.79 -5.51 -14.30
CA TRP A 97 10.30 -5.45 -15.67
C TRP A 97 11.72 -4.92 -15.77
N THR A 98 12.09 -3.95 -14.94
CA THR A 98 13.39 -3.26 -15.05
C THR A 98 14.51 -3.90 -14.21
N HIS A 99 14.16 -4.64 -13.15
CA HIS A 99 15.12 -5.21 -12.21
C HIS A 99 14.92 -6.72 -12.10
N SER A 100 13.95 -7.15 -11.30
CA SER A 100 13.52 -8.55 -11.19
C SER A 100 12.23 -8.66 -10.37
N TRP A 101 11.57 -9.83 -10.45
CA TRP A 101 10.38 -10.10 -9.66
C TRP A 101 10.65 -10.10 -8.15
N GLU A 102 11.81 -10.60 -7.74
CA GLU A 102 12.23 -10.67 -6.34
C GLU A 102 12.36 -9.27 -5.73
N VAL A 103 12.96 -8.32 -6.47
CA VAL A 103 13.08 -6.91 -6.07
C VAL A 103 11.70 -6.25 -5.99
N ALA A 104 10.83 -6.52 -6.96
CA ALA A 104 9.46 -6.01 -6.96
C ALA A 104 8.66 -6.48 -5.74
N MET A 105 8.80 -7.76 -5.36
CA MET A 105 8.13 -8.33 -4.18
C MET A 105 8.68 -7.77 -2.87
N GLU A 106 9.98 -7.47 -2.78
CA GLU A 106 10.55 -6.80 -1.61
C GLU A 106 10.01 -5.38 -1.47
N TYR A 107 9.94 -4.62 -2.57
CA TYR A 107 9.31 -3.30 -2.59
C TYR A 107 7.84 -3.37 -2.16
N ASP A 108 7.04 -4.24 -2.78
CA ASP A 108 5.60 -4.36 -2.52
C ASP A 108 5.31 -4.78 -1.07
N THR A 109 5.98 -5.81 -0.57
CA THR A 109 5.79 -6.28 0.82
C THR A 109 6.26 -5.28 1.87
N THR A 110 7.26 -4.45 1.55
CA THR A 110 7.70 -3.36 2.43
C THR A 110 6.69 -2.22 2.44
N PHE A 111 6.22 -1.80 1.27
CA PHE A 111 5.28 -0.69 1.12
C PHE A 111 3.92 -0.98 1.76
N ARG A 112 3.46 -2.24 1.73
CA ARG A 112 2.18 -2.63 2.34
C ARG A 112 2.23 -2.75 3.86
N GLN A 113 3.39 -2.86 4.51
CA GLN A 113 3.49 -3.10 5.96
C GLN A 113 3.02 -1.91 6.82
N PRO A 114 2.29 -2.16 7.92
CA PRO A 114 1.96 -1.14 8.91
C PRO A 114 3.20 -0.86 9.79
N GLY A 115 4.02 0.13 9.40
CA GLY A 115 5.17 0.61 10.16
C GLY A 115 5.37 2.12 9.97
N PRO A 116 6.15 2.80 10.83
CA PRO A 116 6.31 4.26 10.75
C PRO A 116 6.86 4.60 9.37
N ARG A 117 6.12 5.46 8.65
CA ARG A 117 6.44 5.93 7.30
C ARG A 117 7.74 6.73 7.32
N SER A 118 8.88 6.05 7.36
CA SER A 118 10.14 6.62 6.94
C SER A 118 10.18 6.40 5.44
N THR A 119 9.94 7.46 4.67
CA THR A 119 10.04 7.57 3.21
C THR A 119 11.47 7.38 2.70
N VAL A 120 12.26 6.53 3.35
CA VAL A 120 13.55 6.11 2.82
C VAL A 120 13.27 4.96 1.86
N LEU A 121 13.27 5.28 0.57
CA LEU A 121 13.52 4.31 -0.50
C LEU A 121 14.79 3.55 -0.12
N ARG A 122 14.63 2.40 0.54
CA ARG A 122 15.75 1.55 0.95
C ARG A 122 16.15 0.70 -0.26
N LEU A 123 16.74 1.37 -1.25
CA LEU A 123 17.52 0.69 -2.29
C LEU A 123 18.68 -0.01 -1.57
N SER A 124 18.81 -1.32 -1.73
CA SER A 124 20.00 -2.07 -1.32
C SER A 124 21.16 -1.63 -2.20
N LEU A 125 21.89 -0.61 -1.76
CA LEU A 125 23.07 -0.14 -2.45
C LEU A 125 24.27 -1.05 -2.13
N PRO A 126 25.16 -1.33 -3.10
CA PRO A 126 26.39 -2.08 -2.86
C PRO A 126 27.26 -1.50 -1.73
N PRO A 127 28.12 -2.31 -1.10
CA PRO A 127 29.11 -1.82 -0.15
C PRO A 127 29.97 -0.71 -0.76
N GLY A 128 30.09 0.43 -0.06
CA GLY A 128 30.84 1.60 -0.49
C GLY A 128 30.00 2.74 -1.07
N CYS A 129 28.68 2.56 -1.24
CA CYS A 129 27.80 3.65 -1.63
C CYS A 129 27.56 4.65 -0.49
N VAL A 130 27.55 5.94 -0.84
CA VAL A 130 27.25 7.05 0.08
C VAL A 130 25.92 7.67 -0.32
N ALA A 131 24.98 7.76 0.63
CA ALA A 131 23.70 8.41 0.39
C ALA A 131 23.82 9.93 0.59
N ALA A 132 23.25 10.70 -0.34
CA ALA A 132 23.00 12.13 -0.15
C ALA A 132 21.56 12.34 0.30
N THR A 133 21.36 13.13 1.34
CA THR A 133 20.03 13.57 1.79
C THR A 133 19.76 14.95 1.24
N PHE A 134 18.63 15.12 0.55
CA PHE A 134 18.18 16.42 0.07
C PHE A 134 16.98 16.85 0.91
N ASP A 135 17.05 18.05 1.49
CA ASP A 135 15.91 18.67 2.15
C ASP A 135 14.96 19.25 1.10
N ILE A 136 13.72 18.76 1.09
CA ILE A 136 12.67 19.19 0.17
C ILE A 136 11.61 20.06 0.85
N SER A 137 11.81 20.49 2.10
CA SER A 137 10.85 21.33 2.82
C SER A 137 10.50 22.63 2.09
N ALA A 138 11.41 23.14 1.24
CA ALA A 138 11.19 24.33 0.41
C ALA A 138 10.66 24.03 -1.00
N ALA A 139 10.57 22.77 -1.43
CA ALA A 139 10.18 22.43 -2.80
C ALA A 139 8.75 22.91 -3.16
N TYR A 140 7.87 22.95 -2.16
CA TYR A 140 6.50 23.47 -2.30
C TYR A 140 6.45 24.99 -2.56
N ARG A 141 7.51 25.73 -2.22
CA ARG A 141 7.63 27.17 -2.50
C ARG A 141 8.09 27.45 -3.93
N LEU A 142 8.78 26.50 -4.55
CA LEU A 142 9.30 26.61 -5.91
C LEU A 142 8.32 26.12 -6.97
N THR A 143 7.28 25.38 -6.56
CA THR A 143 6.31 24.80 -7.50
C THR A 143 5.25 25.83 -7.83
N PRO A 144 5.17 26.33 -9.07
CA PRO A 144 4.17 27.32 -9.44
C PRO A 144 2.77 26.73 -9.35
N LEU A 145 1.86 27.46 -8.72
CA LEU A 145 0.44 27.13 -8.69
C LEU A 145 -0.29 27.69 -9.90
N GLN A 146 -1.26 26.93 -10.40
CA GLN A 146 -2.10 27.41 -11.49
C GLN A 146 -2.91 28.63 -11.03
N PRO A 147 -3.10 29.66 -11.89
CA PRO A 147 -3.77 30.90 -11.51
C PRO A 147 -5.17 30.70 -10.91
N ASP A 148 -5.91 29.71 -11.41
CA ASP A 148 -7.25 29.34 -10.93
C ASP A 148 -7.24 28.67 -9.55
N GLN A 149 -6.09 28.16 -9.09
CA GLN A 149 -5.93 27.50 -7.79
C GLN A 149 -5.38 28.43 -6.69
N GLN A 150 -4.91 29.64 -7.03
CA GLN A 150 -4.29 30.56 -6.07
C GLN A 150 -5.22 31.00 -4.94
N HIS A 151 -6.54 30.99 -5.18
CA HIS A 151 -7.54 31.30 -4.16
C HIS A 151 -7.52 30.32 -2.98
N ALA A 152 -7.01 29.10 -3.17
CA ALA A 152 -6.88 28.10 -2.11
C ALA A 152 -5.78 28.44 -1.09
N LEU A 153 -4.91 29.41 -1.40
CA LEU A 153 -3.86 29.92 -0.51
C LEU A 153 -4.26 31.19 0.25
N CYS A 154 -5.52 31.62 0.12
CA CYS A 154 -6.03 32.76 0.88
C CYS A 154 -6.25 32.38 2.35
N VAL A 155 -5.53 33.04 3.25
CA VAL A 155 -5.70 32.93 4.70
C VAL A 155 -6.34 34.21 5.22
N PHE A 156 -7.45 34.08 5.95
CA PHE A 156 -8.08 35.20 6.62
C PHE A 156 -7.49 35.38 8.01
N TRP A 157 -6.92 36.55 8.29
CA TRP A 157 -6.34 36.89 9.59
C TRP A 157 -6.49 38.39 9.84
N ASP A 158 -6.97 38.77 11.02
CA ASP A 158 -7.00 40.16 11.51
C ASP A 158 -7.77 41.12 10.59
N GLY A 159 -8.90 40.63 10.06
CA GLY A 159 -9.75 41.41 9.16
C GLY A 159 -9.21 41.54 7.72
N LEU A 160 -8.06 40.92 7.41
CA LEU A 160 -7.42 40.98 6.11
C LEU A 160 -7.32 39.59 5.47
N VAL A 161 -7.28 39.58 4.13
CA VAL A 161 -7.00 38.37 3.34
C VAL A 161 -5.53 38.41 2.92
N TYR A 162 -4.77 37.44 3.40
CA TYR A 162 -3.39 37.22 2.99
C TYR A 162 -3.38 36.12 1.94
N VAL A 163 -2.69 36.34 0.84
CA VAL A 163 -2.37 35.27 -0.11
C VAL A 163 -1.00 34.75 0.31
N ASP A 164 -0.93 33.50 0.74
CA ASP A 164 0.36 32.86 1.02
C ASP A 164 1.14 32.72 -0.30
N ARG A 165 2.07 33.64 -0.52
CA ARG A 165 3.01 33.61 -1.64
C ARG A 165 4.31 33.01 -1.11
N ALA A 166 4.27 31.72 -0.80
CA ALA A 166 5.41 30.98 -0.28
C ALA A 166 6.67 31.15 -1.15
#